data_AF-A0A0F9MD83-F1
#
_entry.id   AF-A0A0F9MD83-F1
#
_cell.length_a   1.000
_cell.length_b   1.000
_cell.length_c   1.000
_cell.angle_alpha   90.00
_cell.angle_beta   90.00
_cell.angle_gamma   90.00
#
_symmetry.space_group_name_H-M   'P 1'
#
loop_
_entity.id
_entity.type
_entity.pdbx_description
1 polymer ?
#
loop_
_entity_poly.entity_id
_entity_poly.type
_entity_poly.pdbx_seq_one_letter_code
_entity_poly.pdbx_strand_id
1 'polypeptide(L)'
;MGLVWPGLLLGLAAQTLRGLRRFLTPVLEEGAFGTVMRVGRVDEFDVGSVSYFRESRFYLVRLEEGLLALYRKCPHLGCVVPWDQDIDHFNCPCHSSLFTKRGEVVSGPAPRPMDFFPVMLENDEVFVDTGKIIQRHAYDISQVTVVPET
;
A
#
# COMPACT_ATOMS: atom_id res chain seq x y z
N MET A 1 19.71 -12.62 -52.08
CA MET A 1 20.02 -11.41 -51.30
C MET A 1 18.79 -10.63 -50.80
N GLY A 2 17.60 -10.78 -51.38
CA GLY A 2 16.43 -9.94 -51.04
C GLY A 2 15.80 -10.13 -49.66
N LEU A 3 15.96 -11.30 -49.01
CA LEU A 3 15.31 -11.60 -47.72
C LEU A 3 16.17 -11.28 -46.49
N VAL A 4 17.47 -11.02 -46.68
CA VAL A 4 18.41 -10.82 -45.57
C VAL A 4 18.13 -9.52 -44.82
N TRP A 5 17.88 -8.44 -45.55
CA TRP A 5 17.61 -7.12 -44.95
C TRP A 5 16.28 -7.04 -44.19
N PRO A 6 15.14 -7.50 -44.75
CA PRO A 6 13.89 -7.57 -43.99
C PRO A 6 13.99 -8.44 -42.73
N GLY A 7 14.69 -9.59 -42.82
CA GLY A 7 14.91 -10.46 -41.68
C GLY A 7 15.74 -9.79 -40.56
N LEU A 8 16.79 -9.06 -40.94
CA LEU A 8 17.65 -8.35 -39.98
C LEU A 8 16.92 -7.18 -39.31
N LEU A 9 16.09 -6.44 -40.05
CA LEU A 9 15.25 -5.37 -39.50
C LEU A 9 14.19 -5.91 -38.54
N LEU A 10 13.53 -7.02 -38.87
CA LEU A 10 12.58 -7.70 -37.98
C LEU A 10 13.26 -8.21 -36.72
N GLY A 11 14.45 -8.80 -36.85
CA GLY A 11 15.25 -9.25 -35.70
C GLY A 11 15.64 -8.10 -34.78
N LEU A 12 16.09 -6.96 -35.34
CA LEU A 12 16.41 -5.77 -34.57
C LEU A 12 15.17 -5.21 -33.87
N ALA A 13 14.04 -5.09 -34.57
CA ALA A 13 12.78 -4.63 -34.00
C ALA A 13 12.29 -5.54 -32.86
N ALA A 14 12.44 -6.86 -32.99
CA ALA A 14 12.09 -7.80 -31.92
C ALA A 14 13.01 -7.62 -30.70
N GLN A 15 14.31 -7.39 -30.89
CA GLN A 15 15.24 -7.16 -29.79
C GLN A 15 14.99 -5.82 -29.09
N THR A 16 14.69 -4.75 -29.82
CA THR A 16 14.36 -3.45 -29.23
C THR A 16 13.03 -3.51 -28.47
N LEU A 17 12.00 -4.16 -29.04
CA LEU A 17 10.73 -4.39 -28.34
C LEU A 17 10.92 -5.23 -27.07
N ARG A 18 11.75 -6.27 -27.11
CA ARG A 18 12.06 -7.09 -25.94
C ARG A 18 12.81 -6.30 -24.88
N GLY A 19 13.79 -5.50 -25.28
CA GLY A 19 14.56 -4.63 -24.40
C GLY A 19 13.68 -3.56 -23.75
N LEU A 20 12.85 -2.88 -24.55
CA LEU A 20 11.90 -1.88 -24.09
C LEU A 20 10.88 -2.51 -23.13
N ARG A 21 10.33 -3.69 -23.45
CA ARG A 21 9.43 -4.40 -22.54
C ARG A 21 10.10 -4.69 -21.21
N ARG A 22 11.33 -5.21 -21.21
CA ARG A 22 12.07 -5.52 -19.98
C ARG A 22 12.35 -4.27 -19.15
N PHE A 23 12.66 -3.16 -19.81
CA PHE A 23 12.91 -1.88 -19.16
C PHE A 23 11.63 -1.28 -18.56
N LEU A 24 10.48 -1.43 -19.24
CA LEU A 24 9.19 -0.89 -18.79
C LEU A 24 8.46 -1.79 -17.78
N THR A 25 8.80 -3.07 -17.68
CA THR A 25 8.25 -3.96 -16.64
C THR A 25 8.98 -3.75 -15.32
N PRO A 26 8.29 -3.35 -14.24
CA PRO A 26 8.93 -3.21 -12.94
C PRO A 26 9.37 -4.58 -12.41
N VAL A 27 10.60 -4.64 -11.88
CA VAL A 27 11.06 -5.79 -11.09
C VAL A 27 10.47 -5.64 -9.70
N LEU A 28 9.64 -6.59 -9.29
CA LEU A 28 9.08 -6.66 -7.95
C LEU A 28 9.97 -7.60 -7.14
N GLU A 29 10.78 -7.02 -6.24
CA GLU A 29 11.54 -7.81 -5.25
C GLU A 29 10.62 -8.21 -4.09
N GLU A 30 10.90 -9.35 -3.44
CA GLU A 30 10.15 -9.77 -2.27
C GLU A 30 10.25 -8.70 -1.16
N GLY A 31 9.10 -8.28 -0.63
CA GLY A 31 9.01 -7.20 0.36
C GLY A 31 9.01 -5.79 -0.25
N ALA A 32 9.11 -5.64 -1.57
CA ALA A 32 8.88 -4.36 -2.23
C ALA A 32 7.38 -4.05 -2.38
N PHE A 33 7.05 -2.77 -2.52
CA PHE A 33 5.69 -2.33 -2.83
C PHE A 33 5.14 -3.03 -4.08
N GLY A 34 3.93 -3.58 -3.97
CA GLY A 34 3.30 -4.38 -5.03
C GLY A 34 3.40 -5.89 -4.81
N THR A 35 3.95 -6.32 -3.67
CA THR A 35 4.04 -7.73 -3.26
C THR A 35 3.36 -7.96 -1.91
N VAL A 36 3.24 -9.24 -1.53
CA VAL A 36 2.88 -9.64 -0.16
C VAL A 36 4.12 -9.54 0.72
N MET A 37 3.99 -8.85 1.84
CA MET A 37 5.09 -8.63 2.76
C MET A 37 4.78 -9.17 4.14
N ARG A 38 5.78 -9.79 4.77
CA ARG A 38 5.75 -10.16 6.18
C ARG A 38 6.12 -8.94 7.02
N VAL A 39 5.24 -8.52 7.92
CA VAL A 39 5.43 -7.28 8.70
C VAL A 39 5.93 -7.52 10.12
N GLY A 40 5.70 -8.72 10.68
CA GLY A 40 6.09 -9.07 12.05
C GLY A 40 5.07 -10.01 12.68
N ARG A 41 5.25 -10.32 13.97
CA ARG A 41 4.25 -11.06 14.75
C ARG A 41 3.19 -10.13 15.32
N VAL A 42 1.99 -10.67 15.57
CA VAL A 42 0.84 -9.93 16.10
C VAL A 42 1.11 -9.29 17.47
N ASP A 43 1.90 -9.94 18.31
CA ASP A 43 2.26 -9.50 19.67
C ASP A 43 3.29 -8.36 19.68
N GLU A 44 3.93 -8.06 18.55
CA GLU A 44 4.82 -6.90 18.39
C GLU A 44 4.05 -5.58 18.24
N PHE A 45 2.73 -5.64 18.03
CA PHE A 45 1.87 -4.48 17.76
C PHE A 45 0.86 -4.25 18.89
N ASP A 46 1.17 -3.29 19.76
CA ASP A 46 0.29 -2.86 20.86
C ASP A 46 -1.00 -2.21 20.37
N VAL A 47 -2.10 -2.37 21.12
CA VAL A 47 -3.37 -1.72 20.81
C VAL A 47 -3.23 -0.20 20.81
N GLY A 48 -3.71 0.44 19.74
CA GLY A 48 -3.59 1.88 19.49
C GLY A 48 -2.33 2.29 18.74
N SER A 49 -1.39 1.37 18.50
CA SER A 49 -0.13 1.66 17.79
C SER A 49 -0.34 1.92 16.30
N VAL A 50 0.54 2.75 15.75
CA VAL A 50 0.62 3.08 14.32
C VAL A 50 2.06 2.84 13.85
N SER A 51 2.30 1.71 13.20
CA SER A 51 3.62 1.28 12.74
C SER A 51 3.83 1.61 11.27
N TYR A 52 4.92 2.32 10.96
CA TYR A 52 5.23 2.73 9.58
C TYR A 52 6.19 1.77 8.90
N PHE A 53 5.79 1.26 7.73
CA PHE A 53 6.63 0.42 6.87
C PHE A 53 7.07 1.22 5.64
N ARG A 54 8.34 1.62 5.62
CA ARG A 54 8.88 2.61 4.67
C ARG A 54 8.97 2.07 3.24
N GLU A 55 9.45 0.85 3.12
CA GLU A 55 9.73 0.15 1.86
C GLU A 55 8.43 -0.08 1.07
N SER A 56 7.35 -0.33 1.83
CA SER A 56 6.03 -0.69 1.29
C SER A 56 4.97 0.40 1.47
N ARG A 57 5.37 1.58 1.95
CA ARG A 57 4.60 2.83 1.90
C ARG A 57 3.20 2.73 2.52
N PHE A 58 3.06 2.07 3.65
CA PHE A 58 1.78 1.96 4.36
C PHE A 58 2.01 2.03 5.88
N TYR A 59 0.93 2.22 6.63
CA TYR A 59 0.92 2.07 8.08
C TYR A 59 0.12 0.84 8.48
N LEU A 60 0.65 0.07 9.42
CA LEU A 60 -0.15 -0.91 10.13
C LEU A 60 -0.67 -0.24 11.41
N VAL A 61 -1.99 -0.15 11.50
CA VAL A 61 -2.69 0.39 12.65
C VAL A 61 -3.27 -0.78 13.43
N ARG A 62 -2.89 -0.90 14.71
CA ARG A 62 -3.54 -1.83 15.63
C ARG A 62 -4.69 -1.11 16.32
N LEU A 63 -5.91 -1.38 15.88
CA LEU A 63 -7.13 -0.93 16.52
C LEU A 63 -7.56 -1.94 17.60
N GLU A 64 -8.58 -1.59 18.39
CA GLU A 64 -9.18 -2.52 19.35
C GLU A 64 -9.86 -3.69 18.64
N GLU A 65 -10.44 -3.43 17.47
CA GLU A 65 -11.14 -4.40 16.64
C GLU A 65 -10.19 -5.33 15.87
N GLY A 66 -8.89 -4.97 15.76
CA GLY A 66 -7.87 -5.75 15.04
C GLY A 66 -6.88 -4.91 14.24
N LEU A 67 -6.33 -5.49 13.17
CA LEU A 67 -5.28 -4.88 12.34
C LEU A 67 -5.85 -4.23 11.08
N LEU A 68 -5.41 -3.00 10.78
CA LEU A 68 -5.78 -2.25 9.59
C LEU A 68 -4.52 -1.70 8.90
N ALA A 69 -4.28 -2.08 7.64
CA ALA A 69 -3.15 -1.59 6.86
C ALA A 69 -3.57 -0.42 5.95
N LEU A 70 -3.25 0.82 6.33
CA LEU A 70 -3.61 2.04 5.59
C LEU A 70 -2.53 2.47 4.61
N TYR A 71 -2.89 2.71 3.36
CA TYR A 71 -1.97 3.20 2.35
C TYR A 71 -1.55 4.64 2.66
N ARG A 72 -0.24 4.92 2.70
CA ARG A 72 0.35 6.24 2.93
C ARG A 72 0.21 7.18 1.72
N LYS A 73 -1.00 7.27 1.16
CA LYS A 73 -1.32 8.06 -0.02
C LYS A 73 -2.66 8.77 0.17
N CYS A 74 -2.65 10.08 0.02
CA CYS A 74 -3.83 10.92 0.12
C CYS A 74 -4.77 10.64 -1.06
N PRO A 75 -6.06 10.33 -0.81
CA PRO A 75 -7.07 10.15 -1.86
C PRO A 75 -7.35 11.38 -2.71
N HIS A 76 -6.91 12.57 -2.29
CA HIS A 76 -7.09 13.81 -3.05
C HIS A 76 -6.26 13.79 -4.34
N LEU A 77 -4.94 13.92 -4.23
CA LEU A 77 -4.00 14.01 -5.36
C LEU A 77 -2.76 13.11 -5.19
N GLY A 78 -2.78 12.19 -4.22
CA GLY A 78 -1.73 11.19 -4.06
C GLY A 78 -0.51 11.62 -3.25
N CYS A 79 -0.58 12.73 -2.53
CA CYS A 79 0.48 13.13 -1.59
C CYS A 79 0.71 12.08 -0.50
N VAL A 80 1.93 12.06 0.03
CA VAL A 80 2.28 11.27 1.21
C VAL A 80 1.58 11.82 2.44
N VAL A 81 1.00 10.94 3.28
CA VAL A 81 0.28 11.35 4.49
C VAL A 81 1.03 10.87 5.74
N PRO A 82 1.81 11.73 6.42
CA PRO A 82 2.43 11.40 7.70
C PRO A 82 1.39 11.15 8.80
N TRP A 83 1.71 10.25 9.74
CA TRP A 83 1.03 10.16 11.04
C TRP A 83 1.58 11.26 11.95
N ASP A 84 0.68 12.02 12.57
CA ASP A 84 0.99 13.07 13.52
C ASP A 84 0.56 12.60 14.93
N GLN A 85 1.56 12.30 15.77
CA GLN A 85 1.33 11.75 17.11
C GLN A 85 0.73 12.79 18.06
N ASP A 86 0.99 14.08 17.87
CA ASP A 86 0.54 15.14 18.78
C ASP A 86 -0.97 15.35 18.71
N ILE A 87 -1.56 15.08 17.54
CA ILE A 87 -3.00 15.22 17.30
C ILE A 87 -3.71 13.88 17.09
N ASP A 88 -3.01 12.74 17.08
CA ASP A 88 -3.55 11.40 16.81
C ASP A 88 -4.28 11.30 15.45
N HIS A 89 -3.75 11.96 14.42
CA HIS A 89 -4.33 11.98 13.08
C HIS A 89 -3.28 11.83 11.98
N PHE A 90 -3.70 11.33 10.83
CA PHE A 90 -2.90 11.45 9.61
C PHE A 90 -3.09 12.84 9.00
N ASN A 91 -2.01 13.58 8.83
CA ASN A 91 -2.04 14.97 8.39
C ASN A 91 -1.37 15.15 7.03
N CYS A 92 -2.16 15.39 5.98
CA CYS A 92 -1.64 15.60 4.63
C CYS A 92 -1.13 17.04 4.46
N PRO A 93 0.18 17.27 4.28
CA PRO A 93 0.76 18.61 4.25
C PRO A 93 0.48 19.39 2.95
N CYS A 94 -0.06 18.74 1.91
CA CYS A 94 -0.25 19.37 0.61
C CYS A 94 -1.44 20.35 0.59
N HIS A 95 -2.59 19.93 1.13
CA HIS A 95 -3.84 20.70 1.13
C HIS A 95 -4.63 20.50 2.43
N SER A 96 -3.93 20.11 3.50
CA SER A 96 -4.48 19.98 4.86
C SER A 96 -5.65 19.01 5.00
N SER A 97 -5.62 17.88 4.28
CA SER A 97 -6.55 16.79 4.55
C SER A 97 -6.14 16.08 5.84
N LEU A 98 -7.06 16.03 6.81
CA LEU A 98 -6.88 15.30 8.06
C LEU A 98 -7.67 14.00 8.03
N PHE A 99 -7.07 12.92 8.52
CA PHE A 99 -7.72 11.63 8.63
C PHE A 99 -7.58 11.05 10.03
N THR A 100 -8.62 10.35 10.50
CA THR A 100 -8.60 9.62 11.78
C THR A 100 -7.60 8.46 11.75
N LYS A 101 -7.33 7.85 12.90
CA LYS A 101 -6.56 6.59 13.00
C LYS A 101 -7.13 5.44 12.14
N ARG A 102 -8.45 5.47 11.89
CA ARG A 102 -9.15 4.55 10.96
C ARG A 102 -9.03 4.94 9.50
N GLY A 103 -8.44 6.10 9.19
CA GLY A 103 -8.24 6.65 7.85
C GLY A 103 -9.43 7.41 7.29
N GLU A 104 -10.45 7.73 8.11
CA GLU A 104 -11.63 8.49 7.68
C GLU A 104 -11.32 9.97 7.57
N VAL A 105 -11.93 10.67 6.61
CA VAL A 105 -11.70 12.11 6.41
C VAL A 105 -12.36 12.90 7.53
N VAL A 106 -11.57 13.72 8.22
CA VAL A 106 -12.06 14.68 9.22
C VAL A 106 -12.26 16.05 8.59
N SER A 107 -11.30 16.49 7.77
CA SER A 107 -11.34 17.79 7.11
C SER A 107 -10.46 17.82 5.85
N GLY A 108 -10.60 18.91 5.09
CA GLY A 108 -9.84 19.16 3.87
C GLY A 108 -10.51 18.60 2.61
N PRO A 109 -9.81 18.67 1.45
CA PRO A 109 -10.42 18.39 0.14
C PRO A 109 -10.48 16.91 -0.25
N ALA A 110 -10.02 15.98 0.60
CA ALA A 110 -10.04 14.57 0.27
C ALA A 110 -11.49 14.07 0.13
N PRO A 111 -11.88 13.48 -1.02
CA PRO A 111 -13.28 13.14 -1.27
C PRO A 111 -13.74 11.84 -0.60
N ARG A 112 -12.81 11.08 0.00
CA ARG A 112 -13.05 9.75 0.57
C ARG A 112 -11.95 9.37 1.58
N PRO A 113 -12.18 8.35 2.44
CA PRO A 113 -11.16 7.81 3.33
C PRO A 113 -9.91 7.29 2.61
N MET A 114 -8.83 7.13 3.39
CA MET A 114 -7.58 6.51 2.93
C MET A 114 -7.84 5.09 2.41
N ASP A 115 -7.13 4.74 1.33
CA ASP A 115 -7.08 3.38 0.80
C ASP A 115 -6.42 2.44 1.81
N PHE A 116 -6.72 1.15 1.72
CA PHE A 116 -6.16 0.13 2.59
C PHE A 116 -5.71 -1.10 1.81
N PHE A 117 -4.95 -1.95 2.48
CA PHE A 117 -4.43 -3.20 1.96
C PHE A 117 -5.02 -4.39 2.71
N PRO A 118 -5.24 -5.54 2.04
CA PRO A 118 -5.55 -6.78 2.72
C PRO A 118 -4.47 -7.14 3.73
N VAL A 119 -4.89 -7.52 4.93
CA VAL A 119 -4.04 -8.08 5.97
C VAL A 119 -4.41 -9.57 6.12
N MET A 120 -3.40 -10.42 6.25
CA MET A 120 -3.54 -11.86 6.44
C MET A 120 -2.80 -12.25 7.72
N LEU A 121 -3.38 -13.19 8.46
CA LEU A 121 -2.82 -13.74 9.68
C LEU A 121 -2.58 -15.23 9.50
N GLU A 122 -1.33 -15.67 9.65
CA GLU A 122 -0.96 -17.08 9.59
C GLU A 122 0.01 -17.38 10.74
N ASN A 123 -0.37 -18.27 11.66
CA ASN A 123 0.46 -18.67 12.82
C ASN A 123 1.04 -17.47 13.62
N ASP A 124 0.19 -16.49 13.95
CA ASP A 124 0.55 -15.22 14.61
C ASP A 124 1.50 -14.32 13.81
N GLU A 125 1.85 -14.68 12.58
CA GLU A 125 2.55 -13.80 11.66
C GLU A 125 1.56 -12.96 10.85
N VAL A 126 1.88 -11.69 10.72
CA VAL A 126 1.09 -10.73 9.96
C VAL A 126 1.71 -10.55 8.58
N PHE A 127 0.87 -10.66 7.57
CA PHE A 127 1.21 -10.39 6.18
C PHE A 127 0.31 -9.31 5.61
N VAL A 128 0.85 -8.46 4.73
CA VAL A 128 0.09 -7.39 4.06
C VAL A 128 0.29 -7.48 2.56
N ASP A 129 -0.79 -7.50 1.78
CA ASP A 129 -0.73 -7.51 0.32
C ASP A 129 -0.78 -6.08 -0.24
N THR A 130 0.40 -5.52 -0.55
CA THR A 130 0.50 -4.18 -1.15
C THR A 130 0.26 -4.16 -2.67
N GLY A 131 0.12 -5.33 -3.30
CA GLY A 131 -0.27 -5.45 -4.70
C GLY A 131 -1.75 -5.12 -4.94
N LYS A 132 -2.57 -5.19 -3.90
CA LYS A 132 -4.01 -4.98 -3.98
C LYS A 132 -4.46 -3.76 -3.16
N ILE A 133 -4.48 -2.60 -3.80
CA ILE A 133 -5.02 -1.37 -3.21
C ILE A 133 -6.55 -1.44 -3.20
N ILE A 134 -7.17 -1.35 -2.03
CA ILE A 134 -8.63 -1.32 -1.87
C ILE A 134 -9.09 0.09 -1.53
N GLN A 135 -10.01 0.62 -2.34
CA GLN A 135 -10.69 1.88 -2.08
C GLN A 135 -11.96 1.64 -1.27
N ARG A 136 -12.35 2.62 -0.46
CA ARG A 136 -13.58 2.58 0.35
C ARG A 136 -14.22 3.96 0.42
N HIS A 137 -15.53 3.96 0.69
CA HIS A 137 -16.32 5.19 0.88
C HIS A 137 -16.47 5.57 2.35
N ALA A 138 -16.45 4.59 3.25
CA ALA A 138 -16.53 4.75 4.70
C ALA A 138 -15.70 3.66 5.40
N TYR A 139 -15.39 3.86 6.67
CA TYR A 139 -14.86 2.79 7.51
C TYR A 139 -15.94 1.73 7.78
N ASP A 140 -15.53 0.47 7.75
CA ASP A 140 -16.35 -0.67 8.16
C ASP A 140 -15.45 -1.68 8.89
N ILE A 141 -15.99 -2.33 9.92
CA ILE A 141 -15.24 -3.31 10.71
C ILE A 141 -14.77 -4.50 9.88
N SER A 142 -15.45 -4.84 8.78
CA SER A 142 -15.03 -5.91 7.86
C SER A 142 -13.70 -5.62 7.15
N GLN A 143 -13.22 -4.38 7.21
CA GLN A 143 -11.94 -3.95 6.64
C GLN A 143 -10.76 -4.26 7.58
N VAL A 144 -11.07 -4.55 8.85
CA VAL A 144 -10.11 -4.88 9.89
C VAL A 144 -9.93 -6.39 9.94
N THR A 145 -8.69 -6.84 10.05
CA THR A 145 -8.41 -8.25 10.31
C THR A 145 -8.44 -8.50 11.80
N VAL A 146 -9.47 -9.20 12.25
CA VAL A 146 -9.68 -9.55 13.65
C VAL A 146 -8.50 -10.41 14.11
N VAL A 147 -7.88 -9.98 15.21
CA VAL A 147 -6.86 -10.77 15.89
C VAL A 147 -7.58 -11.70 16.87
N PRO A 148 -7.40 -13.03 16.79
CA PRO A 148 -7.98 -13.94 17.77
C PRO A 148 -7.48 -13.58 19.17
N GLU A 149 -8.40 -13.48 20.14
CA GLU A 149 -8.01 -13.41 21.55
C GLU A 149 -7.33 -14.74 21.92
N THR A 150 -6.06 -14.68 22.29
CA THR A 150 -5.29 -15.83 22.80
C THR A 150 -5.76 -16.26 24.17
#